data_AF-A0A011QB49-F1
#
_entry.id   AF-A0A011QB49-F1
#
_cell.length_a   1.000
_cell.length_b   1.000
_cell.length_c   1.000
_cell.angle_alpha   90.00
_cell.angle_beta   90.00
_cell.angle_gamma   90.00
#
_symmetry.space_group_name_H-M   'P 1'
#
loop_
_entity.id
_entity.type
_entity.pdbx_description
1 polymer ?
#
loop_
_entity_poly.entity_id
_entity_poly.type
_entity_poly.pdbx_seq_one_letter_code
_entity_poly.pdbx_strand_id
1 'polypeptide(L)'
;MDKSKLRLFHTTKEVETHFDSFLDTVSQGGISFRSGLNAYLESAGNGDMAAKLKQINDLEHKGDELRRQVEHELYTLALIPDFRGDVLSLLEDLDGLLNVMEDTMGSLDIERPAFPQELHADLRKLAESVGMAVETAVMASRAFLRDIQSVRDHLHKVMFYEKEADGQSDKLKRAIFASSLPLAEKLHLRRFVDQIDHIADEAEDVADWLAIYTIKRLD
;
A
#
# COMPACT_ATOMS: atom_id res chain seq x y z
N MET A 1 -14.78 27.93 -9.92
CA MET A 1 -14.86 26.74 -10.81
C MET A 1 -16.01 25.88 -10.32
N ASP A 2 -16.88 25.40 -11.21
CA ASP A 2 -17.99 24.53 -10.80
C ASP A 2 -17.45 23.20 -10.26
N LYS A 3 -17.83 22.81 -9.03
CA LYS A 3 -17.37 21.56 -8.40
C LYS A 3 -17.79 20.33 -9.21
N SER A 4 -18.84 20.43 -10.02
CA SER A 4 -19.26 19.34 -10.91
C SER A 4 -18.18 18.97 -11.92
N LYS A 5 -17.36 19.94 -12.39
CA LYS A 5 -16.26 19.74 -13.37
C LYS A 5 -14.99 19.13 -12.78
N LEU A 6 -14.91 18.95 -11.45
CA LEU A 6 -13.74 18.42 -10.74
C LEU A 6 -13.78 16.90 -10.53
N ARG A 7 -14.96 16.26 -10.65
CA ARG A 7 -15.10 14.79 -10.57
C ARG A 7 -14.69 14.16 -11.90
N LEU A 8 -14.07 12.99 -11.86
CA LEU A 8 -13.63 12.30 -13.09
C LEU A 8 -14.77 11.55 -13.78
N PHE A 9 -15.66 10.92 -13.01
CA PHE A 9 -16.82 10.20 -13.52
C PHE A 9 -18.09 11.02 -13.24
N HIS A 10 -18.69 11.59 -14.29
CA HIS A 10 -19.90 12.43 -14.14
C HIS A 10 -21.21 11.64 -14.25
N THR A 11 -21.23 10.49 -14.95
CA THR A 11 -22.47 9.79 -15.34
C THR A 11 -22.51 8.30 -15.00
N THR A 12 -21.43 7.71 -14.48
CA THR A 12 -21.34 6.25 -14.27
C THR A 12 -21.09 5.91 -12.81
N LYS A 13 -22.15 5.99 -12.01
CA LYS A 13 -22.11 5.76 -10.56
C LYS A 13 -21.61 4.35 -10.18
N GLU A 14 -21.83 3.37 -11.07
CA GLU A 14 -21.40 1.99 -10.88
C GLU A 14 -19.87 1.85 -10.90
N VAL A 15 -19.21 2.39 -11.93
CA VAL A 15 -17.73 2.44 -12.02
C VAL A 15 -17.12 3.17 -10.83
N GLU A 16 -17.70 4.31 -10.42
CA GLU A 16 -17.24 5.01 -9.21
C GLU A 16 -17.33 4.14 -7.95
N THR A 17 -18.35 3.29 -7.87
CA THR A 17 -18.59 2.41 -6.71
C THR A 17 -17.61 1.23 -6.70
N HIS A 18 -17.32 0.64 -7.86
CA HIS A 18 -16.31 -0.42 -7.97
C HIS A 18 -14.91 0.12 -7.67
N PHE A 19 -14.57 1.32 -8.18
CA PHE A 19 -13.29 1.95 -7.86
C PHE A 19 -13.17 2.29 -6.37
N ASP A 20 -14.22 2.85 -5.76
CA ASP A 20 -14.24 3.09 -4.30
C ASP A 20 -14.05 1.79 -3.52
N SER A 21 -14.71 0.71 -3.94
CA SER A 21 -14.60 -0.61 -3.30
C SER A 21 -13.19 -1.19 -3.43
N PHE A 22 -12.52 -0.93 -4.56
CA PHE A 22 -11.13 -1.29 -4.78
C PHE A 22 -10.21 -0.51 -3.83
N LEU A 23 -10.36 0.81 -3.76
CA LEU A 23 -9.61 1.66 -2.84
C LEU A 23 -9.82 1.30 -1.36
N ASP A 24 -11.05 0.97 -0.98
CA ASP A 24 -11.36 0.48 0.37
C ASP A 24 -10.68 -0.87 0.65
N THR A 25 -10.50 -1.71 -0.37
CA THR A 25 -9.82 -3.01 -0.27
C THR A 25 -8.31 -2.81 -0.08
N VAL A 26 -7.67 -1.90 -0.82
CA VAL A 26 -6.26 -1.53 -0.63
C VAL A 26 -6.01 -0.95 0.78
N SER A 27 -6.86 -0.02 1.23
CA SER A 27 -6.81 0.54 2.59
C SER A 27 -6.95 -0.54 3.67
N GLN A 28 -7.89 -1.48 3.50
CA GLN A 28 -8.03 -2.64 4.39
C GLN A 28 -6.80 -3.55 4.38
N GLY A 29 -6.12 -3.68 3.23
CA GLY A 29 -4.84 -4.36 3.10
C GLY A 29 -3.79 -3.78 4.03
N GLY A 30 -3.58 -2.46 3.99
CA GLY A 30 -2.64 -1.76 4.89
C GLY A 30 -2.97 -1.95 6.37
N ILE A 31 -4.26 -1.90 6.74
CA ILE A 31 -4.71 -2.16 8.11
C ILE A 31 -4.43 -3.62 8.51
N SER A 32 -4.73 -4.58 7.64
CA SER A 32 -4.54 -6.00 7.89
C SER A 32 -3.06 -6.34 8.03
N PHE A 33 -2.20 -5.81 7.15
CA PHE A 33 -0.75 -5.95 7.20
C PHE A 33 -0.18 -5.51 8.55
N ARG A 34 -0.48 -4.29 8.98
CA ARG A 34 -0.02 -3.77 10.29
C ARG A 34 -0.50 -4.65 11.44
N SER A 35 -1.77 -5.07 11.43
CA SER A 35 -2.31 -5.98 12.44
C SER A 35 -1.63 -7.35 12.40
N GLY A 36 -1.27 -7.83 11.22
CA GLY A 36 -0.57 -9.07 10.95
C GLY A 36 0.84 -9.07 11.51
N LEU A 37 1.62 -8.04 11.21
CA LEU A 37 2.97 -7.91 11.77
C LEU A 37 2.94 -7.81 13.30
N ASN A 38 1.97 -7.09 13.87
CA ASN A 38 1.78 -7.04 15.32
C ASN A 38 1.51 -8.44 15.90
N ALA A 39 0.58 -9.19 15.30
CA ALA A 39 0.27 -10.55 15.72
C ALA A 39 1.48 -11.49 15.58
N TYR A 40 2.29 -11.32 14.53
CA TYR A 40 3.53 -12.06 14.32
C TYR A 40 4.53 -11.81 15.44
N LEU A 41 4.79 -10.54 15.79
CA LEU A 41 5.76 -10.18 16.83
C LEU A 41 5.31 -10.59 18.25
N GLU A 42 4.00 -10.71 18.49
CA GLU A 42 3.45 -11.17 19.77
C GLU A 42 3.45 -12.69 19.92
N SER A 43 3.70 -13.45 18.83
CA SER A 43 3.42 -14.88 18.73
C SER A 43 4.41 -15.82 19.44
N ALA A 44 4.80 -15.50 20.68
CA ALA A 44 5.26 -16.49 21.66
C ALA A 44 4.18 -17.54 22.03
N GLY A 45 3.29 -17.92 21.09
CA GLY A 45 2.44 -19.10 21.16
C GLY A 45 1.03 -18.98 20.56
N ASN A 46 0.45 -17.78 20.40
CA ASN A 46 -1.00 -17.62 20.12
C ASN A 46 -1.39 -16.45 19.18
N GLY A 47 -0.46 -15.94 18.37
CA GLY A 47 -0.78 -14.82 17.45
C GLY A 47 -1.74 -15.25 16.33
N ASP A 48 -2.72 -14.41 16.00
CA ASP A 48 -3.72 -14.61 14.94
C ASP A 48 -3.13 -14.47 13.51
N MET A 49 -1.81 -14.68 13.34
CA MET A 49 -1.08 -14.44 12.09
C MET A 49 -1.68 -15.21 10.92
N ALA A 50 -2.07 -16.47 11.12
CA ALA A 50 -2.68 -17.28 10.07
C ALA A 50 -4.03 -16.70 9.59
N ALA A 51 -4.84 -16.14 10.49
CA ALA A 51 -6.08 -15.49 10.08
C ALA A 51 -5.81 -14.14 9.41
N LYS A 52 -4.77 -13.42 9.83
CA LYS A 52 -4.33 -12.17 9.17
C LYS A 52 -3.77 -12.41 7.79
N LEU A 53 -2.98 -13.47 7.61
CA LEU A 53 -2.53 -13.92 6.29
C LEU A 53 -3.73 -14.31 5.43
N LYS A 54 -4.67 -15.12 5.93
CA LYS A 54 -5.88 -15.43 5.17
C LYS A 54 -6.65 -14.15 4.78
N GLN A 55 -6.77 -13.20 5.70
CA GLN A 55 -7.46 -11.94 5.44
C GLN A 55 -6.76 -11.15 4.32
N ILE A 56 -5.43 -11.08 4.30
CA ILE A 56 -4.72 -10.32 3.28
C ILE A 56 -4.80 -11.00 1.91
N ASN A 57 -4.73 -12.33 1.85
CA ASN A 57 -4.97 -13.08 0.61
C ASN A 57 -6.40 -12.85 0.08
N ASP A 58 -7.41 -12.92 0.96
CA ASP A 58 -8.80 -12.65 0.56
C ASP A 58 -8.96 -11.19 0.03
N LEU A 59 -8.18 -10.24 0.55
CA LEU A 59 -8.20 -8.84 0.10
C LEU A 59 -7.48 -8.65 -1.23
N GLU A 60 -6.33 -9.30 -1.46
CA GLU A 60 -5.63 -9.29 -2.75
C GLU A 60 -6.52 -9.86 -3.85
N HIS A 61 -7.13 -11.03 -3.64
CA HIS A 61 -7.98 -11.67 -4.65
C HIS A 61 -9.18 -10.76 -4.99
N LYS A 62 -9.79 -10.14 -3.98
CA LYS A 62 -10.88 -9.19 -4.16
C LYS A 62 -10.41 -7.92 -4.89
N GLY A 63 -9.20 -7.45 -4.60
CA GLY A 63 -8.55 -6.32 -5.26
C GLY A 63 -8.40 -6.57 -6.76
N ASP A 64 -7.80 -7.70 -7.13
CA ASP A 64 -7.61 -8.11 -8.52
C ASP A 64 -8.94 -8.29 -9.27
N GLU A 65 -9.96 -8.88 -8.63
CA GLU A 65 -11.32 -8.97 -9.20
C GLU A 65 -11.92 -7.59 -9.50
N LEU A 66 -11.84 -6.67 -8.54
CA LEU A 66 -12.36 -5.30 -8.70
C LEU A 66 -11.58 -4.51 -9.74
N ARG A 67 -10.25 -4.64 -9.78
CA ARG A 67 -9.38 -4.03 -10.79
C ARG A 67 -9.82 -4.43 -12.18
N ARG A 68 -9.92 -5.75 -12.45
CA ARG A 68 -10.35 -6.29 -13.75
C ARG A 68 -11.76 -5.85 -14.12
N GLN A 69 -12.65 -5.75 -13.14
CA GLN A 69 -14.00 -5.25 -13.35
C GLN A 69 -14.01 -3.79 -13.80
N VAL A 70 -13.28 -2.92 -13.09
CA VAL A 70 -13.16 -1.49 -13.46
C VAL A 70 -12.51 -1.35 -14.82
N GLU A 71 -11.44 -2.10 -15.11
CA GLU A 71 -10.80 -2.13 -16.42
C GLU A 71 -11.80 -2.46 -17.53
N HIS A 72 -12.58 -3.54 -17.37
CA HIS A 72 -13.60 -3.94 -18.33
C HIS A 72 -14.65 -2.86 -18.57
N GLU A 73 -15.11 -2.19 -17.51
CA GLU A 73 -16.09 -1.12 -17.59
C GLU A 73 -15.53 0.11 -18.31
N LEU A 74 -14.28 0.49 -18.05
CA LEU A 74 -13.60 1.59 -18.74
C LEU A 74 -13.50 1.33 -20.25
N TYR A 75 -13.22 0.09 -20.67
CA TYR A 75 -13.22 -0.29 -22.08
C TYR A 75 -14.61 -0.26 -22.70
N THR A 76 -15.58 -0.94 -22.08
CA THR A 76 -16.90 -1.21 -22.68
C THR A 76 -17.76 0.05 -22.75
N LEU A 77 -17.69 0.90 -21.74
CA LEU A 77 -18.48 2.14 -21.67
C LEU A 77 -17.77 3.32 -22.34
N ALA A 78 -16.60 3.09 -22.93
CA ALA A 78 -15.75 4.10 -23.56
C ALA A 78 -15.50 5.34 -22.66
N LEU A 79 -15.39 5.14 -21.34
CA LEU A 79 -15.28 6.22 -20.38
C LEU A 79 -13.90 6.87 -20.45
N ILE A 80 -13.88 8.16 -20.06
CA ILE A 80 -12.69 8.98 -19.83
C ILE A 80 -11.57 8.76 -20.87
N PRO A 81 -11.89 8.86 -22.19
CA PRO A 81 -10.97 8.42 -23.25
C PRO A 81 -9.58 9.07 -23.16
N ASP A 82 -9.50 10.32 -22.73
CA ASP A 82 -8.24 11.06 -22.61
C ASP A 82 -7.41 10.66 -21.37
N PHE A 83 -8.05 10.07 -20.35
CA PHE A 83 -7.42 9.71 -19.06
C PHE A 83 -7.41 8.21 -18.78
N ARG A 84 -7.93 7.38 -19.70
CA ARG A 84 -8.09 5.94 -19.47
C ARG A 84 -6.76 5.25 -19.17
N GLY A 85 -5.71 5.58 -19.93
CA GLY A 85 -4.38 5.03 -19.71
C GLY A 85 -3.86 5.33 -18.31
N ASP A 86 -3.97 6.60 -17.89
CA ASP A 86 -3.53 7.05 -16.56
C ASP A 86 -4.31 6.35 -15.43
N VAL A 87 -5.64 6.17 -15.59
CA VAL A 87 -6.47 5.46 -14.59
C VAL A 87 -6.18 3.97 -14.55
N LEU A 88 -5.92 3.32 -15.69
CA LEU A 88 -5.55 1.91 -15.73
C LEU A 88 -4.19 1.70 -15.07
N SER A 89 -3.20 2.54 -15.37
CA SER A 89 -1.89 2.49 -14.70
C SER A 89 -2.03 2.67 -13.19
N LEU A 90 -2.81 3.66 -12.73
CA LEU A 90 -3.09 3.85 -11.31
C LEU A 90 -3.70 2.60 -10.64
N LEU A 91 -4.60 1.89 -11.34
CA LEU A 91 -5.20 0.66 -10.82
C LEU A 91 -4.17 -0.47 -10.69
N GLU A 92 -3.27 -0.63 -11.67
CA GLU A 92 -2.18 -1.61 -11.58
C GLU A 92 -1.24 -1.30 -10.41
N ASP A 93 -0.82 -0.03 -10.26
CA ASP A 93 0.13 0.36 -9.22
C ASP A 93 -0.48 0.15 -7.82
N LEU A 94 -1.77 0.47 -7.64
CA LEU A 94 -2.50 0.23 -6.39
C LEU A 94 -2.74 -1.26 -6.10
N ASP A 95 -2.90 -2.09 -7.11
CA ASP A 95 -3.01 -3.55 -6.98
C ASP A 95 -1.64 -4.15 -6.59
N GLY A 96 -0.56 -3.59 -7.14
CA GLY A 96 0.81 -3.88 -6.73
C GLY A 96 1.03 -3.75 -5.22
N LEU A 97 0.44 -2.74 -4.58
CA LEU A 97 0.48 -2.61 -3.11
C LEU A 97 -0.14 -3.80 -2.37
N LEU A 98 -1.29 -4.31 -2.84
CA LEU A 98 -1.91 -5.50 -2.25
C LEU A 98 -0.99 -6.72 -2.39
N ASN A 99 -0.42 -6.90 -3.59
CA ASN A 99 0.49 -8.00 -3.90
C ASN A 99 1.73 -7.99 -3.00
N VAL A 100 2.40 -6.85 -2.86
CA VAL A 100 3.61 -6.74 -2.02
C VAL A 100 3.30 -6.97 -0.54
N MET A 101 2.13 -6.50 -0.06
CA MET A 101 1.71 -6.78 1.31
C MET A 101 1.39 -8.27 1.54
N GLU A 102 0.71 -8.92 0.60
CA GLU A 102 0.42 -10.36 0.63
C GLU A 102 1.73 -11.17 0.63
N ASP A 103 2.62 -10.90 -0.32
CA ASP A 103 3.91 -11.58 -0.46
C ASP A 103 4.79 -11.44 0.78
N THR A 104 4.79 -10.25 1.40
CA THR A 104 5.53 -9.99 2.63
C THR A 104 4.97 -10.81 3.80
N MET A 105 3.64 -10.84 3.95
CA MET A 105 2.96 -11.63 4.99
C MET A 105 3.14 -13.13 4.78
N GLY A 106 3.08 -13.61 3.54
CA GLY A 106 3.33 -15.00 3.18
C GLY A 106 4.78 -15.40 3.47
N SER A 107 5.75 -14.55 3.11
CA SER A 107 7.17 -14.76 3.42
C SER A 107 7.40 -14.86 4.93
N LEU A 108 6.74 -14.03 5.74
CA LEU A 108 6.84 -14.06 7.20
C LEU A 108 6.30 -15.38 7.78
N ASP A 109 5.17 -15.88 7.29
CA ASP A 109 4.59 -17.15 7.76
C ASP A 109 5.44 -18.38 7.37
N ILE A 110 6.05 -18.35 6.19
CA ILE A 110 6.90 -19.43 5.65
C ILE A 110 8.26 -19.46 6.35
N GLU A 111 9.02 -18.35 6.31
CA GLU A 111 10.42 -18.32 6.76
C GLU A 111 10.55 -18.09 8.26
N ARG A 112 9.52 -17.49 8.90
CA ARG A 112 9.43 -17.24 10.35
C ARG A 112 10.71 -16.62 10.94
N PRO A 113 11.15 -15.45 10.43
CA PRO A 113 12.36 -14.78 10.93
C PRO A 113 12.28 -14.49 12.44
N ALA A 114 13.27 -14.97 13.18
CA ALA A 114 13.35 -14.81 14.64
C ALA A 114 13.89 -13.42 15.02
N PHE A 115 13.05 -12.38 14.91
CA PHE A 115 13.43 -11.03 15.32
C PHE A 115 13.67 -10.95 16.84
N PRO A 116 14.85 -10.44 17.27
CA PRO A 116 15.12 -10.16 18.68
C PRO A 116 14.09 -9.21 19.28
N GLN A 117 13.71 -9.45 20.55
CA GLN A 117 12.64 -8.72 21.23
C GLN A 117 12.91 -7.20 21.30
N GLU A 118 14.18 -6.81 21.39
CA GLU A 118 14.62 -5.43 21.37
C GLU A 118 14.29 -4.69 20.06
N LEU A 119 14.11 -5.41 18.94
CA LEU A 119 13.77 -4.81 17.65
C LEU A 119 12.26 -4.68 17.43
N HIS A 120 11.43 -5.35 18.24
CA HIS A 120 9.99 -5.42 18.00
C HIS A 120 9.32 -4.04 18.05
N ALA A 121 9.75 -3.16 18.95
CA ALA A 121 9.18 -1.81 19.03
C ALA A 121 9.47 -0.97 17.78
N ASP A 122 10.66 -1.13 17.19
CA ASP A 122 11.04 -0.42 15.97
C ASP A 122 10.36 -1.04 14.73
N LEU A 123 10.18 -2.36 14.68
CA LEU A 123 9.39 -3.03 13.62
C LEU A 123 7.92 -2.59 13.62
N ARG A 124 7.31 -2.43 14.80
CA ARG A 124 5.94 -1.91 14.89
C ARG A 124 5.81 -0.48 14.38
N LYS A 125 6.84 0.35 14.60
CA LYS A 125 6.87 1.72 14.05
C LYS A 125 7.02 1.69 12.53
N LEU A 126 7.89 0.84 12.00
CA LEU A 126 8.04 0.66 10.56
C LEU A 126 6.70 0.29 9.91
N ALA A 127 5.99 -0.70 10.45
CA ALA A 127 4.67 -1.08 9.93
C ALA A 127 3.60 0.00 10.10
N GLU A 128 3.69 0.86 11.12
CA GLU A 128 2.80 2.02 11.24
C GLU A 128 3.06 3.02 10.10
N SER A 129 4.31 3.38 9.85
CA SER A 129 4.69 4.33 8.80
C SER A 129 4.30 3.80 7.42
N VAL A 130 4.61 2.53 7.13
CA VAL A 130 4.22 1.83 5.90
C VAL A 130 2.69 1.83 5.72
N GLY A 131 1.94 1.45 6.76
CA GLY A 131 0.47 1.46 6.69
C GLY A 131 -0.10 2.85 6.46
N MET A 132 0.53 3.89 7.02
CA MET A 132 0.14 5.28 6.80
C MET A 132 0.48 5.76 5.38
N ALA A 133 1.62 5.35 4.80
CA ALA A 133 1.96 5.63 3.41
C ALA A 133 0.88 5.08 2.46
N VAL A 134 0.52 3.80 2.61
CA VAL A 134 -0.56 3.13 1.86
C VAL A 134 -1.88 3.87 2.00
N GLU A 135 -2.31 4.18 3.23
CA GLU A 135 -3.57 4.91 3.45
C GLU A 135 -3.55 6.28 2.77
N THR A 136 -2.43 7.00 2.84
CA THR A 136 -2.34 8.31 2.18
C THR A 136 -2.30 8.23 0.66
N ALA A 137 -1.72 7.17 0.08
CA ALA A 137 -1.78 6.90 -1.36
C ALA A 137 -3.22 6.60 -1.81
N VAL A 138 -3.98 5.84 -1.02
CA VAL A 138 -5.41 5.61 -1.24
C VAL A 138 -6.20 6.93 -1.16
N MET A 139 -5.91 7.79 -0.19
CA MET A 139 -6.55 9.11 -0.09
C MET A 139 -6.22 10.00 -1.30
N ALA A 140 -4.95 10.01 -1.75
CA ALA A 140 -4.53 10.74 -2.94
C ALA A 140 -5.26 10.25 -4.19
N SER A 141 -5.38 8.93 -4.37
CA SER A 141 -6.11 8.30 -5.46
C SER A 141 -7.59 8.66 -5.44
N ARG A 142 -8.23 8.64 -4.26
CA ARG A 142 -9.63 9.05 -4.10
C ARG A 142 -9.83 10.53 -4.42
N ALA A 143 -8.90 11.38 -3.98
CA ALA A 143 -8.89 12.80 -4.30
C ALA A 143 -8.72 13.01 -5.81
N PHE A 144 -7.83 12.25 -6.48
CA PHE A 144 -7.67 12.32 -7.92
C PHE A 144 -9.01 12.07 -8.61
N LEU A 145 -9.83 11.13 -8.17
CA LEU A 145 -11.14 10.89 -8.79
C LEU A 145 -12.19 11.98 -8.52
N ARG A 146 -12.14 12.67 -7.37
CA ARG A 146 -13.28 13.45 -6.84
C ARG A 146 -13.00 14.92 -6.57
N ASP A 147 -11.80 15.21 -6.12
CA ASP A 147 -11.34 16.52 -5.66
C ASP A 147 -9.85 16.68 -5.96
N ILE A 148 -9.55 16.87 -7.25
CA ILE A 148 -8.18 16.95 -7.78
C ILE A 148 -7.34 18.04 -7.08
N GLN A 149 -7.98 19.05 -6.49
CA GLN A 149 -7.28 20.12 -5.76
C GLN A 149 -6.63 19.62 -4.46
N SER A 150 -7.22 18.59 -3.84
CA SER A 150 -6.73 18.00 -2.59
C SER A 150 -5.63 16.95 -2.81
N VAL A 151 -5.36 16.54 -4.06
CA VAL A 151 -4.36 15.50 -4.38
C VAL A 151 -2.99 15.89 -3.83
N ARG A 152 -2.54 17.11 -4.10
CA ARG A 152 -1.20 17.58 -3.69
C ARG A 152 -0.98 17.49 -2.17
N ASP A 153 -2.02 17.73 -1.38
CA ASP A 153 -1.94 17.68 0.08
C ASP A 153 -1.79 16.24 0.59
N HIS A 154 -2.36 15.27 -0.13
CA HIS A 154 -2.16 13.85 0.15
C HIS A 154 -0.81 13.34 -0.33
N LEU A 155 -0.37 13.74 -1.54
CA LEU A 155 0.96 13.36 -2.07
C LEU A 155 2.08 13.73 -1.11
N HIS A 156 2.06 14.96 -0.57
CA HIS A 156 3.05 15.38 0.44
C HIS A 156 3.09 14.45 1.67
N LYS A 157 1.96 13.88 2.07
CA LYS A 157 1.92 12.96 3.21
C LYS A 157 2.47 11.58 2.86
N VAL A 158 2.27 11.09 1.64
CA VAL A 158 2.88 9.84 1.17
C VAL A 158 4.41 9.95 1.30
N MET A 159 5.00 11.00 0.71
CA MET A 159 6.44 11.28 0.79
C MET A 159 6.95 11.43 2.23
N PHE A 160 6.11 11.92 3.14
CA PHE A 160 6.48 12.05 4.54
C PHE A 160 6.57 10.67 5.21
N TYR A 161 5.59 9.80 4.98
CA TYR A 161 5.52 8.48 5.60
C TYR A 161 6.49 7.48 4.99
N GLU A 162 6.76 7.55 3.68
CA GLU A 162 7.84 6.81 3.02
C GLU A 162 9.18 7.16 3.70
N LYS A 163 9.56 8.43 3.74
CA LYS A 163 10.82 8.85 4.37
C LYS A 163 10.95 8.45 5.85
N GLU A 164 9.84 8.44 6.59
CA GLU A 164 9.82 7.93 7.96
C GLU A 164 10.04 6.42 8.02
N ALA A 165 9.40 5.64 7.13
CA ALA A 165 9.62 4.20 7.00
C ALA A 165 11.08 3.90 6.64
N ASP A 166 11.60 4.60 5.64
CA ASP A 166 12.94 4.49 5.10
C ASP A 166 14.01 4.72 6.20
N GLY A 167 13.83 5.79 7.00
CA GLY A 167 14.68 6.06 8.16
C GLY A 167 14.57 5.02 9.29
N GLN A 168 13.38 4.44 9.50
CA GLN A 168 13.15 3.38 10.50
C GLN A 168 13.75 2.05 10.06
N SER A 169 13.64 1.72 8.78
CA SER A 169 14.30 0.59 8.11
C SER A 169 15.81 0.68 8.24
N ASP A 170 16.40 1.84 7.95
CA ASP A 170 17.84 2.07 8.10
C ASP A 170 18.33 1.88 9.54
N LYS A 171 17.56 2.38 10.52
CA LYS A 171 17.84 2.17 11.94
C LYS A 171 17.81 0.68 12.30
N LEU A 172 16.78 -0.05 11.86
CA LEU A 172 16.64 -1.49 12.10
C LEU A 172 17.81 -2.27 11.49
N LYS A 173 18.15 -2.00 10.22
CA LYS A 173 19.28 -2.63 9.53
C LYS A 173 20.59 -2.41 10.29
N ARG A 174 20.86 -1.19 10.76
CA ARG A 174 22.05 -0.88 11.58
C ARG A 174 22.06 -1.67 12.89
N ALA A 175 20.93 -1.76 13.59
CA ALA A 175 20.82 -2.53 14.83
C ALA A 175 21.06 -4.04 14.59
N ILE A 176 20.49 -4.60 13.53
CA ILE A 176 20.69 -6.00 13.12
C ILE A 176 22.18 -6.26 12.89
N PHE A 177 22.87 -5.42 12.12
CA PHE A 177 24.29 -5.64 11.81
C PHE A 177 25.24 -5.38 12.99
N ALA A 178 24.86 -4.52 13.94
CA ALA A 178 25.59 -4.28 15.19
C ALA A 178 25.42 -5.40 16.24
N SER A 179 24.39 -6.25 16.10
CA SER A 179 24.13 -7.36 17.03
C SER A 179 25.24 -8.43 17.02
N SER A 180 25.21 -9.34 18.00
CA SER A 180 26.10 -10.50 18.05
C SER A 180 25.61 -11.70 17.20
N LEU A 181 24.52 -11.55 16.45
CA LEU A 181 23.97 -12.65 15.64
C LEU A 181 24.96 -13.08 14.53
N PRO A 182 24.94 -14.37 14.13
CA PRO A 182 25.64 -14.83 12.94
C PRO A 182 25.23 -14.04 11.69
N LEU A 183 26.15 -13.90 10.73
CA LEU A 183 25.90 -13.14 9.49
C LEU A 183 24.67 -13.66 8.71
N ALA A 184 24.45 -14.98 8.69
CA ALA A 184 23.29 -15.57 8.03
C ALA A 184 21.96 -15.08 8.63
N GLU A 185 21.86 -15.02 9.95
CA GLU A 185 20.67 -14.49 10.64
C GLU A 185 20.52 -12.99 10.39
N LYS A 186 21.61 -12.23 10.40
CA LYS A 186 21.58 -10.79 10.08
C LYS A 186 21.04 -10.54 8.67
N LEU A 187 21.51 -11.30 7.68
CA LEU A 187 21.04 -11.19 6.30
C LEU A 187 19.57 -11.58 6.18
N HIS A 188 19.15 -12.63 6.88
CA HIS A 188 17.75 -13.07 6.92
C HIS A 188 16.84 -11.98 7.50
N LEU A 189 17.16 -11.44 8.68
CA LEU A 189 16.37 -10.37 9.29
C LEU A 189 16.37 -9.09 8.45
N ARG A 190 17.51 -8.70 7.87
CA ARG A 190 17.61 -7.52 7.01
C ARG A 190 16.68 -7.63 5.81
N ARG A 191 16.62 -8.79 5.15
CA ARG A 191 15.72 -9.01 4.00
C ARG A 191 14.27 -8.69 4.35
N PHE A 192 13.79 -9.13 5.52
CA PHE A 192 12.43 -8.84 5.94
C PHE A 192 12.20 -7.37 6.28
N VAL A 193 13.22 -6.68 6.81
CA VAL A 193 13.14 -5.23 6.98
C VAL A 193 13.00 -4.54 5.62
N ASP A 194 13.80 -4.92 4.62
CA ASP A 194 13.66 -4.32 3.28
C ASP A 194 12.30 -4.65 2.63
N GLN A 195 11.77 -5.86 2.81
CA GLN A 195 10.45 -6.22 2.26
C GLN A 195 9.31 -5.40 2.88
N ILE A 196 9.37 -5.14 4.19
CA ILE A 196 8.37 -4.30 4.87
C ILE A 196 8.48 -2.84 4.38
N ASP A 197 9.71 -2.34 4.27
CA ASP A 197 10.02 -0.99 3.79
C ASP A 197 9.52 -0.76 2.36
N HIS A 198 9.73 -1.74 1.48
CA HIS A 198 9.36 -1.70 0.07
C HIS A 198 7.87 -1.42 -0.18
N ILE A 199 6.98 -1.75 0.77
CA ILE A 199 5.55 -1.40 0.66
C ILE A 199 5.36 0.13 0.68
N ALA A 200 6.19 0.87 1.42
CA ALA A 200 6.16 2.33 1.41
C ALA A 200 6.75 2.91 0.12
N ASP A 201 7.80 2.29 -0.43
CA ASP A 201 8.37 2.66 -1.75
C ASP A 201 7.30 2.53 -2.85
N GLU A 202 6.57 1.42 -2.89
CA GLU A 202 5.49 1.21 -3.87
C GLU A 202 4.34 2.24 -3.68
N ALA A 203 4.11 2.70 -2.44
CA ALA A 203 3.13 3.75 -2.18
C ALA A 203 3.61 5.12 -2.67
N GLU A 204 4.92 5.39 -2.57
CA GLU A 204 5.59 6.55 -3.17
C GLU A 204 5.49 6.50 -4.70
N ASP A 205 5.75 5.36 -5.33
CA ASP A 205 5.62 5.19 -6.78
C ASP A 205 4.20 5.53 -7.27
N VAL A 206 3.16 5.04 -6.56
CA VAL A 206 1.75 5.44 -6.81
C VAL A 206 1.59 6.96 -6.73
N ALA A 207 2.19 7.62 -5.73
CA ALA A 207 2.09 9.06 -5.53
C ALA A 207 2.82 9.85 -6.62
N ASP A 208 3.99 9.41 -7.06
CA ASP A 208 4.76 10.02 -8.13
C ASP A 208 4.01 9.98 -9.47
N TRP A 209 3.40 8.84 -9.80
CA TRP A 209 2.54 8.71 -10.97
C TRP A 209 1.28 9.58 -10.86
N LEU A 210 0.63 9.59 -9.69
CA LEU A 210 -0.52 10.48 -9.44
C LEU A 210 -0.18 11.96 -9.62
N ALA A 211 1.03 12.40 -9.25
CA ALA A 211 1.47 13.77 -9.48
C ALA A 211 1.47 14.10 -10.97
N ILE A 212 1.98 13.18 -11.80
CA ILE A 212 2.01 13.32 -13.27
C ILE A 212 0.59 13.35 -13.83
N TYR A 213 -0.27 12.41 -13.45
CA TYR A 213 -1.66 12.34 -13.91
C TYR A 213 -2.46 13.59 -13.52
N THR A 214 -2.18 14.13 -12.33
CA THR A 214 -2.82 15.35 -11.82
C THR A 214 -2.46 16.57 -12.66
N ILE A 215 -1.19 16.71 -13.06
CA ILE A 215 -0.77 17.81 -13.94
C ILE A 215 -1.51 17.71 -15.28
N LYS A 216 -1.46 16.55 -15.93
CA LYS A 216 -2.13 16.31 -17.23
C LYS A 216 -3.63 16.62 -17.21
N ARG A 217 -4.29 16.40 -16.08
CA ARG A 217 -5.74 16.64 -15.93
C ARG A 217 -6.11 18.08 -15.58
N LEU A 218 -5.15 18.87 -15.11
CA LEU A 218 -5.33 20.30 -14.85
C LEU A 218 -4.99 21.17 -16.08
N ASP A 219 -4.26 20.61 -17.05
CA ASP A 219 -3.98 21.21 -18.37
C ASP A 219 -5.22 21.24 -19.29
#